data_AF-A0A813EDE2-F1
#
_entry.id   AF-A0A813EDE2-F1
#
_cell.length_a   1.000
_cell.length_b   1.000
_cell.length_c   1.000
_cell.angle_alpha   90.00
_cell.angle_beta   90.00
_cell.angle_gamma   90.00
#
_symmetry.space_group_name_H-M   'P 1'
#
loop_
_entity.id
_entity.type
_entity.pdbx_description
1 polymer ?
#
loop_
_entity_poly.entity_id
_entity_poly.type
_entity_poly.pdbx_seq_one_letter_code
_entity_poly.pdbx_strand_id
1 'polypeptide(L)'
;RGLYCMRHFEAGDQILAGQAFTVLCPARLWLSRCCVCFLACEDTASGALQPCSKCKAVAFCSQKCADADRWHAWECQAIPDAVRICGQLTHNLADQGSHEKGDLLTELLIVARALRVMHSFPSAFTQRCEDASVVECLALDLRDMAQSEAADAEVTSEQHNFAKLLIRLDCCKVLLPPVFHESPACP
;
A
#
# COMPACT_ATOMS: atom_id res chain seq x y z
N ARG A 1 -14.50 0.58 21.18
CA ARG A 1 -15.06 1.96 21.26
C ARG A 1 -16.14 2.09 20.20
N GLY A 2 -17.20 2.86 20.46
CA GLY A 2 -18.32 3.02 19.52
C GLY A 2 -18.72 4.50 19.37
N LEU A 3 -19.55 4.79 18.37
CA LEU A 3 -20.15 6.10 18.17
C LEU A 3 -21.56 6.09 18.80
N TYR A 4 -21.93 7.18 19.47
CA TYR A 4 -23.27 7.37 20.02
C TYR A 4 -23.77 8.78 19.71
N CYS A 5 -25.09 8.92 19.52
CA CYS A 5 -25.70 10.18 19.13
C CYS A 5 -26.01 11.03 20.38
N MET A 6 -25.59 12.30 20.38
CA MET A 6 -25.90 13.29 21.42
C MET A 6 -27.15 14.13 21.13
N ARG A 7 -27.74 13.95 19.94
CA ARG A 7 -28.92 14.67 19.46
C ARG A 7 -29.78 13.77 18.58
N HIS A 8 -31.00 14.20 18.31
CA HIS A 8 -31.88 13.59 17.32
C HIS A 8 -31.40 13.92 15.90
N PHE A 9 -31.61 12.98 14.97
CA PHE A 9 -31.31 13.12 13.54
C PHE A 9 -32.54 12.66 12.74
N GLU A 10 -32.84 13.35 11.65
CA GLU A 10 -33.92 13.02 10.73
C GLU A 10 -33.43 12.24 9.51
N ALA A 11 -34.36 11.67 8.75
CA ALA A 11 -34.03 10.96 7.52
C ALA A 11 -33.42 11.93 6.49
N GLY A 12 -32.20 11.62 6.04
CA GLY A 12 -31.42 12.47 5.13
C GLY A 12 -30.35 13.32 5.83
N ASP A 13 -30.31 13.34 7.16
CA ASP A 13 -29.27 14.07 7.88
C ASP A 13 -27.88 13.46 7.67
N GLN A 14 -26.90 14.34 7.41
CA GLN A 14 -25.49 13.97 7.42
C GLN A 14 -24.96 13.92 8.86
N ILE A 15 -24.73 12.71 9.37
CA ILE A 15 -24.26 12.49 10.73
C ILE A 15 -22.74 12.76 10.86
N LEU A 16 -21.97 12.32 9.87
CA LEU A 16 -20.50 12.34 9.87
C LEU A 16 -20.02 12.59 8.44
N ALA A 17 -19.15 13.58 8.28
CA ALA A 17 -18.38 13.80 7.06
C ALA A 17 -16.90 13.65 7.43
N GLY A 18 -16.16 12.85 6.68
CA GLY A 18 -14.75 12.62 6.92
C GLY A 18 -13.97 12.61 5.62
N GLN A 19 -12.78 13.19 5.66
CA GLN A 19 -11.80 12.95 4.61
C GLN A 19 -11.13 11.62 4.89
N ALA A 20 -11.02 10.78 3.86
CA ALA A 20 -10.27 9.53 3.97
C ALA A 20 -8.82 9.83 4.34
N PHE A 21 -8.29 9.10 5.33
CA PHE A 21 -6.91 9.25 5.77
C PHE A 21 -5.93 8.91 4.64
N THR A 22 -6.21 7.81 3.94
CA THR A 22 -5.54 7.40 2.72
C THR A 22 -6.58 6.86 1.75
N VAL A 23 -6.32 7.04 0.48
CA VAL A 23 -7.16 6.60 -0.62
C VAL A 23 -6.28 5.83 -1.58
N LEU A 24 -6.75 4.69 -2.09
CA LEU A 24 -6.07 3.96 -3.15
C LEU A 24 -7.07 3.60 -4.24
N CYS A 25 -6.75 3.92 -5.48
CA CYS A 25 -7.50 3.42 -6.63
C CYS A 25 -7.10 1.96 -6.91
N PRO A 26 -8.04 1.01 -6.92
CA PRO A 26 -7.76 -0.38 -7.27
C PRO A 26 -7.04 -0.49 -8.61
N ALA A 27 -6.07 -1.39 -8.70
CA ALA A 27 -5.23 -1.55 -9.90
C ALA A 27 -6.05 -1.86 -11.16
N ARG A 28 -7.16 -2.60 -11.02
CA ARG A 28 -8.10 -2.90 -12.12
C ARG A 28 -8.80 -1.66 -12.69
N LEU A 29 -8.84 -0.56 -11.93
CA LEU A 29 -9.45 0.71 -12.33
C LEU A 29 -8.42 1.75 -12.78
N TRP A 30 -7.14 1.38 -12.79
CA TRP A 30 -6.12 2.27 -13.33
C TRP A 30 -6.37 2.53 -14.81
N LEU A 31 -5.99 3.73 -15.25
CA LEU A 31 -6.24 4.25 -16.61
C LEU A 31 -7.71 4.49 -16.98
N SER A 32 -8.68 3.96 -16.23
CA SER A 32 -10.12 4.24 -16.40
C SER A 32 -10.68 5.20 -15.37
N ARG A 33 -10.04 5.32 -14.20
CA ARG A 33 -10.37 6.28 -13.15
C ARG A 33 -9.15 7.06 -12.66
N CYS A 34 -9.38 8.30 -12.25
CA CYS A 34 -8.37 9.10 -11.57
C CYS A 34 -7.94 8.44 -10.26
N CYS A 35 -6.64 8.27 -10.03
CA CYS A 35 -6.12 7.58 -8.85
C CYS A 35 -6.37 8.31 -7.51
N VAL A 36 -6.80 9.57 -7.53
CA VAL A 36 -7.08 10.36 -6.33
C VAL A 36 -8.57 10.59 -6.10
N CYS A 37 -9.29 11.09 -7.10
CA CYS A 37 -10.69 11.46 -6.95
C CYS A 37 -11.67 10.43 -7.52
N PHE A 38 -11.19 9.32 -8.08
CA PHE A 38 -11.99 8.25 -8.71
C PHE A 38 -12.92 8.67 -9.86
N LEU A 39 -12.81 9.92 -10.32
CA LEU A 39 -13.52 10.42 -11.49
C LEU A 39 -13.20 9.51 -12.68
N ALA A 40 -14.25 9.04 -13.36
CA ALA A 40 -14.08 8.20 -14.54
C ALA A 40 -13.53 9.03 -15.70
N CYS A 41 -12.85 8.36 -16.63
CA CYS A 41 -12.28 9.01 -17.81
C CYS A 41 -13.32 9.82 -18.60
N GLU A 42 -14.51 9.26 -18.77
CA GLU A 42 -15.65 9.86 -19.47
C GLU A 42 -16.19 11.14 -18.79
N ASP A 43 -16.01 11.26 -17.47
CA ASP A 43 -16.46 12.41 -16.69
C ASP A 43 -15.42 13.54 -16.64
N THR A 44 -14.26 13.36 -17.24
CA THR A 44 -13.24 14.41 -17.30
C THR A 44 -13.59 15.44 -18.38
N ALA A 45 -13.25 16.71 -18.16
CA ALA A 45 -13.50 17.78 -19.13
C ALA A 45 -12.84 17.54 -20.50
N SER A 46 -11.73 16.79 -20.52
CA SER A 46 -11.00 16.39 -21.73
C SER A 46 -11.46 15.04 -22.31
N GLY A 47 -12.32 14.30 -21.62
CA GLY A 47 -12.66 12.90 -21.95
C GLY A 47 -11.48 11.92 -21.84
N ALA A 48 -10.39 12.34 -21.19
CA ALA A 48 -9.14 11.59 -21.11
C ALA A 48 -8.45 11.81 -19.76
N LEU A 49 -7.98 10.72 -19.14
CA LEU A 49 -7.06 10.77 -18.01
C LEU A 49 -5.61 10.90 -18.51
N GLN A 50 -4.76 11.56 -17.71
CA GLN A 50 -3.34 11.72 -17.99
C GLN A 50 -2.55 10.61 -17.28
N PRO A 51 -1.94 9.65 -18.02
CA PRO A 51 -1.11 8.63 -17.41
C PRO A 51 0.15 9.25 -16.81
N CYS A 52 0.61 8.71 -15.69
CA CYS A 52 1.87 9.13 -15.08
C CYS A 52 3.02 8.98 -16.09
N SER A 53 3.80 10.05 -16.28
CA SER A 53 4.87 10.09 -17.28
C SER A 53 5.99 9.07 -17.01
N LYS A 54 6.16 8.63 -15.76
CA LYS A 54 7.21 7.70 -15.33
C LYS A 54 6.73 6.25 -15.35
N CYS A 55 5.76 5.89 -14.51
CA CYS A 55 5.34 4.49 -14.39
C CYS A 55 4.34 4.05 -15.47
N LYS A 56 3.64 4.98 -16.12
CA LYS A 56 2.58 4.74 -17.12
C LYS A 56 1.40 3.87 -16.68
N ALA A 57 1.42 3.32 -15.47
CA ALA A 57 0.42 2.40 -14.96
C ALA A 57 -0.78 3.10 -14.33
N VAL A 58 -0.58 4.25 -13.66
CA VAL A 58 -1.65 5.03 -13.03
C VAL A 58 -2.00 6.26 -13.88
N ALA A 59 -3.20 6.81 -13.69
CA ALA A 59 -3.63 8.02 -14.38
C ALA A 59 -4.39 8.99 -13.47
N PHE A 60 -4.34 10.27 -13.84
CA PHE A 60 -4.92 11.37 -13.08
C PHE A 60 -5.78 12.25 -14.00
N CYS A 61 -6.87 12.83 -13.49
CA CYS A 61 -7.68 13.77 -14.27
C CYS A 61 -7.03 15.15 -14.43
N SER A 62 -6.02 15.46 -13.63
CA SER A 62 -5.30 16.74 -13.65
C SER A 62 -3.95 16.64 -12.95
N GLN A 63 -3.05 17.57 -13.24
CA GLN A 63 -1.78 17.71 -12.51
C GLN A 63 -2.02 17.92 -11.01
N LYS A 64 -3.07 18.67 -10.62
CA LYS A 64 -3.45 18.85 -9.22
C LYS A 64 -3.73 17.53 -8.50
N CYS A 65 -4.38 16.57 -9.18
CA CYS A 65 -4.59 15.24 -8.61
C CYS A 65 -3.28 14.44 -8.54
N ALA A 66 -2.42 14.55 -9.56
CA ALA A 66 -1.11 13.89 -9.53
C ALA A 66 -0.25 14.38 -8.35
N ASP A 67 -0.25 15.69 -8.09
CA ASP A 67 0.52 16.31 -6.99
C ASP A 67 -0.09 16.02 -5.61
N ALA A 68 -1.41 15.79 -5.55
CA ALA A 68 -2.11 15.44 -4.31
C ALA A 68 -1.86 13.99 -3.85
N ASP A 69 -1.51 13.07 -4.76
CA ASP A 69 -1.13 11.70 -4.39
C ASP A 69 0.32 11.64 -3.89
N ARG A 70 0.52 12.10 -2.66
CA ARG A 70 1.84 12.06 -2.00
C ARG A 70 2.42 10.65 -1.92
N TRP A 71 1.59 9.60 -1.92
CA TRP A 71 2.04 8.21 -1.81
C TRP A 71 2.59 7.70 -3.14
N HIS A 72 1.96 8.10 -4.25
CA HIS A 72 2.42 7.74 -5.58
C HIS A 72 3.86 8.19 -5.82
N ALA A 73 4.31 9.33 -5.30
CA ALA A 73 5.70 9.77 -5.45
C ALA A 73 6.72 8.71 -4.97
N TRP A 74 6.41 7.99 -3.88
CA TRP A 74 7.23 6.92 -3.32
C TRP A 74 7.04 5.61 -4.07
N GLU A 75 5.82 5.33 -4.53
CA GLU A 75 5.46 4.06 -5.17
C GLU A 75 5.77 4.04 -6.67
N CYS A 76 5.89 5.20 -7.31
CA CYS A 76 5.95 5.35 -8.76
C CYS A 76 7.07 4.52 -9.39
N GLN A 77 8.24 4.45 -8.74
CA GLN A 77 9.36 3.68 -9.27
C GLN A 77 9.18 2.17 -9.11
N ALA A 78 8.46 1.74 -8.06
CA ALA A 78 8.22 0.34 -7.77
C ALA A 78 7.02 -0.24 -8.52
N ILE A 79 6.04 0.59 -8.90
CA ILE A 79 4.79 0.16 -9.55
C ILE A 79 5.01 -0.72 -10.79
N PRO A 80 5.90 -0.38 -11.76
CA PRO A 80 6.11 -1.24 -12.93
C PRO A 80 6.55 -2.66 -12.58
N ASP A 81 7.47 -2.80 -11.61
CA ASP A 81 7.89 -4.09 -11.11
C ASP A 81 6.78 -4.79 -10.32
N ALA A 82 6.03 -4.05 -9.52
CA ALA A 82 4.89 -4.55 -8.77
C ALA A 82 3.85 -5.18 -9.70
N VAL A 83 3.47 -4.46 -10.77
CA VAL A 83 2.56 -4.95 -11.81
C VAL A 83 3.11 -6.22 -12.45
N ARG A 84 4.38 -6.23 -12.84
CA ARG A 84 5.02 -7.39 -13.46
C ARG A 84 5.02 -8.62 -12.53
N ILE A 85 5.42 -8.43 -11.28
CA ILE A 85 5.56 -9.50 -10.28
C ILE A 85 4.18 -10.04 -9.91
N CYS A 86 3.21 -9.17 -9.58
CA CYS A 86 1.83 -9.59 -9.31
C CYS A 86 1.21 -10.27 -10.53
N GLY A 87 1.52 -9.82 -11.75
CA GLY A 87 1.09 -10.47 -12.99
C GLY A 87 1.65 -11.89 -13.17
N GLN A 88 2.90 -12.12 -12.76
CA GLN A 88 3.53 -13.45 -12.76
C GLN A 88 2.90 -14.37 -11.70
N LEU A 89 2.78 -13.89 -10.46
CA LEU A 89 2.17 -14.65 -9.36
C LEU A 89 0.74 -15.06 -9.68
N THR A 90 -0.07 -14.12 -10.18
CA THR A 90 -1.48 -14.39 -10.51
C THR A 90 -1.65 -15.26 -11.76
N HIS A 91 -0.68 -15.30 -12.67
CA HIS A 91 -0.68 -16.28 -13.76
C HIS A 91 -0.48 -17.70 -13.23
N ASN A 92 0.38 -17.87 -12.23
CA ASN A 92 0.68 -19.20 -11.67
C ASN A 92 -0.41 -19.68 -10.70
N LEU A 93 -1.14 -18.75 -10.08
CA LEU A 93 -2.30 -19.04 -9.23
C LEU A 93 -3.62 -19.20 -9.99
N ALA A 94 -3.69 -18.82 -11.27
CA ALA A 94 -4.92 -18.91 -12.07
C ALA A 94 -5.44 -20.36 -12.23
N ASP A 95 -4.58 -21.36 -12.04
CA ASP A 95 -4.97 -22.78 -12.01
C ASP A 95 -5.71 -23.18 -10.72
N GLN A 96 -5.74 -22.33 -9.68
CA GLN A 96 -6.29 -22.66 -8.35
C GLN A 96 -7.54 -21.88 -7.93
N GLY A 97 -8.04 -20.96 -8.78
CA GLY A 97 -9.32 -20.28 -8.58
C GLY A 97 -9.25 -18.75 -8.61
N SER A 98 -10.04 -18.19 -9.53
CA SER A 98 -10.59 -16.83 -9.75
C SER A 98 -10.13 -15.58 -8.98
N HIS A 99 -8.95 -15.49 -8.34
CA HIS A 99 -8.48 -14.20 -7.84
C HIS A 99 -8.07 -13.30 -9.02
N GLU A 100 -8.81 -12.21 -9.22
CA GLU A 100 -8.57 -11.26 -10.30
C GLU A 100 -7.20 -10.57 -10.10
N LYS A 101 -6.38 -10.55 -11.15
CA LYS A 101 -4.97 -10.10 -11.11
C LYS A 101 -4.74 -8.69 -10.52
N GLY A 102 -5.78 -7.86 -10.49
CA GLY A 102 -5.73 -6.50 -9.95
C GLY A 102 -5.83 -6.39 -8.43
N ASP A 103 -6.28 -7.44 -7.74
CA ASP A 103 -6.60 -7.35 -6.31
C ASP A 103 -5.33 -7.46 -5.46
N LEU A 104 -4.43 -8.38 -5.77
CA LEU A 104 -3.17 -8.57 -5.04
C LEU A 104 -2.29 -7.31 -5.03
N LEU A 105 -2.15 -6.63 -6.18
CA LEU A 105 -1.38 -5.40 -6.25
C LEU A 105 -2.02 -4.27 -5.43
N THR A 106 -3.35 -4.21 -5.43
CA THR A 106 -4.10 -3.23 -4.65
C THR A 106 -3.86 -3.46 -3.16
N GLU A 107 -3.99 -4.71 -2.70
CA GLU A 107 -3.76 -5.11 -1.31
C GLU A 107 -2.35 -4.78 -0.84
N LEU A 108 -1.34 -5.11 -1.65
CA LEU A 108 0.06 -4.81 -1.36
C LEU A 108 0.30 -3.31 -1.18
N LEU A 109 -0.28 -2.48 -2.04
CA LEU A 109 -0.17 -1.01 -1.93
C LEU A 109 -0.94 -0.48 -0.72
N ILE A 110 -2.10 -1.06 -0.35
CA ILE A 110 -2.83 -0.72 0.88
C ILE A 110 -1.96 -0.97 2.09
N VAL A 111 -1.36 -2.16 2.18
CA VAL A 111 -0.47 -2.54 3.28
C VAL A 111 0.72 -1.58 3.33
N ALA A 112 1.40 -1.34 2.21
CA ALA A 112 2.54 -0.42 2.14
C ALA A 112 2.17 1.00 2.62
N ARG A 113 1.01 1.53 2.20
CA ARG A 113 0.52 2.84 2.66
C ARG A 113 0.22 2.79 4.16
N ALA A 114 -0.53 1.82 4.65
CA ALA A 114 -0.89 1.69 6.06
C ALA A 114 0.35 1.61 6.96
N LEU A 115 1.37 0.84 6.57
CA LEU A 115 2.65 0.78 7.28
C LEU A 115 3.29 2.18 7.39
N ARG A 116 3.42 2.91 6.28
CA ARG A 116 4.01 4.27 6.31
C ARG A 116 3.20 5.25 7.16
N VAL A 117 1.88 5.10 7.17
CA VAL A 117 1.00 5.86 8.05
C VAL A 117 1.34 5.60 9.51
N MET A 118 1.39 4.33 9.92
CA MET A 118 1.70 3.95 11.30
C MET A 118 3.07 4.47 11.74
N HIS A 119 4.07 4.42 10.86
CA HIS A 119 5.41 4.94 11.13
C HIS A 119 5.46 6.47 11.27
N SER A 120 4.55 7.18 10.61
CA SER A 120 4.48 8.65 10.67
C SER A 120 3.88 9.18 11.98
N PHE A 121 3.47 8.31 12.92
CA PHE A 121 2.95 8.69 14.24
C PHE A 121 3.79 8.13 15.41
N PRO A 122 4.95 8.74 15.72
CA PRO A 122 5.95 8.12 16.60
C PRO A 122 5.59 8.04 18.09
N SER A 123 4.56 8.74 18.57
CA SER A 123 4.38 8.98 20.02
C SER A 123 3.02 8.63 20.63
N ALA A 124 1.98 8.36 19.83
CA ALA A 124 0.64 8.04 20.35
C ALA A 124 0.17 6.61 20.08
N PHE A 125 0.81 5.90 19.14
CA PHE A 125 0.46 4.54 18.74
C PHE A 125 1.35 3.49 19.43
N THR A 126 2.65 3.78 19.57
CA THR A 126 3.65 2.94 20.25
C THR A 126 3.33 2.69 21.73
N GLN A 127 2.61 3.59 22.39
CA GLN A 127 2.16 3.40 23.79
C GLN A 127 0.80 2.71 23.93
N ARG A 128 0.07 2.46 22.83
CA ARG A 128 -1.29 1.89 22.84
C ARG A 128 -1.46 0.59 22.04
N CYS A 129 -0.49 0.24 21.20
CA CYS A 129 -0.39 -1.08 20.63
C CYS A 129 0.37 -1.98 21.61
N GLU A 130 -0.31 -2.50 22.62
CA GLU A 130 0.12 -3.73 23.29
C GLU A 130 0.11 -4.93 22.31
N ASP A 131 -0.59 -4.78 21.18
CA ASP A 131 -0.58 -5.68 20.02
C ASP A 131 0.42 -5.23 18.92
N ALA A 132 1.62 -4.74 19.31
CA ALA A 132 2.75 -4.60 18.39
C ALA A 132 3.06 -5.90 17.63
N SER A 133 2.57 -7.03 18.15
CA SER A 133 2.63 -8.37 17.57
C SER A 133 2.12 -8.45 16.14
N VAL A 134 1.09 -7.74 15.69
CA VAL A 134 0.58 -7.99 14.32
C VAL A 134 1.49 -7.35 13.27
N VAL A 135 1.97 -6.13 13.50
CA VAL A 135 2.89 -5.47 12.57
C VAL A 135 4.29 -6.07 12.68
N GLU A 136 4.73 -6.45 13.87
CA GLU A 136 5.98 -7.18 14.08
C GLU A 136 5.91 -8.61 13.54
N CYS A 137 4.81 -9.34 13.70
CA CYS A 137 4.61 -10.66 13.09
C CYS A 137 4.53 -10.53 11.59
N LEU A 138 3.81 -9.56 11.02
CA LEU A 138 3.81 -9.36 9.57
C LEU A 138 5.21 -8.97 9.08
N ALA A 139 5.94 -8.15 9.84
CA ALA A 139 7.33 -7.79 9.54
C ALA A 139 8.28 -8.99 9.63
N LEU A 140 8.11 -9.84 10.65
CA LEU A 140 8.90 -11.04 10.91
C LEU A 140 8.56 -12.10 9.88
N ASP A 141 7.30 -12.36 9.57
CA ASP A 141 6.88 -13.29 8.52
C ASP A 141 7.42 -12.83 7.16
N LEU A 142 7.29 -11.54 6.82
CA LEU A 142 7.84 -10.99 5.57
C LEU A 142 9.37 -11.01 5.55
N ARG A 143 10.03 -10.87 6.72
CA ARG A 143 11.49 -10.93 6.87
C ARG A 143 11.98 -12.37 6.83
N ASP A 144 11.33 -13.30 7.48
CA ASP A 144 11.66 -14.72 7.52
C ASP A 144 11.42 -15.33 6.13
N MET A 145 10.37 -14.91 5.42
CA MET A 145 10.21 -15.19 3.99
C MET A 145 11.35 -14.63 3.14
N ALA A 146 11.89 -13.46 3.50
CA ALA A 146 13.03 -12.85 2.81
C ALA A 146 14.40 -13.36 3.29
N GLN A 147 14.53 -13.95 4.49
CA GLN A 147 15.79 -14.40 5.11
C GLN A 147 15.96 -15.93 5.09
N SER A 148 14.87 -16.68 4.90
CA SER A 148 14.88 -18.08 4.46
C SER A 148 15.67 -18.27 3.15
N GLU A 149 16.06 -17.18 2.48
CA GLU A 149 17.13 -17.05 1.48
C GLU A 149 18.44 -17.78 1.83
N ALA A 150 18.75 -18.07 3.11
CA ALA A 150 20.10 -18.52 3.49
C ALA A 150 20.25 -20.02 3.83
N ALA A 151 19.17 -20.78 4.03
CA ALA A 151 19.26 -22.13 4.60
C ALA A 151 18.71 -23.27 3.75
N ASP A 152 17.73 -23.05 2.87
CA ASP A 152 17.08 -24.16 2.13
C ASP A 152 16.91 -23.89 0.62
N ALA A 153 17.19 -24.93 -0.16
CA ALA A 153 17.42 -24.90 -1.60
C ALA A 153 16.16 -24.83 -2.50
N GLU A 154 15.02 -24.39 -1.98
CA GLU A 154 13.76 -24.32 -2.76
C GLU A 154 12.96 -23.03 -2.51
N VAL A 155 13.62 -21.89 -2.34
CA VAL A 155 12.91 -20.61 -2.48
C VAL A 155 12.48 -20.47 -3.94
N THR A 156 11.18 -20.58 -4.19
CA THR A 156 10.61 -20.42 -5.53
C THR A 156 10.92 -19.01 -6.05
N SER A 157 11.17 -18.86 -7.36
CA SER A 157 11.44 -17.56 -7.98
C SER A 157 10.38 -16.49 -7.67
N GLU A 158 9.17 -16.93 -7.31
CA GLU A 158 8.02 -16.14 -6.90
C GLU A 158 8.19 -15.47 -5.53
N GLN A 159 8.61 -16.23 -4.51
CA GLN A 159 8.89 -15.71 -3.17
C GLN A 159 10.00 -14.66 -3.20
N HIS A 160 11.04 -14.90 -4.00
CA HIS A 160 12.14 -13.93 -4.22
C HIS A 160 11.65 -12.62 -4.83
N ASN A 161 10.79 -12.71 -5.84
CA ASN A 161 10.24 -11.52 -6.48
C ASN A 161 9.32 -10.74 -5.52
N PHE A 162 8.54 -11.43 -4.68
CA PHE A 162 7.69 -10.80 -3.67
C PHE A 162 8.49 -10.08 -2.59
N ALA A 163 9.54 -10.70 -2.05
CA ALA A 163 10.44 -10.07 -1.07
C ALA A 163 11.11 -8.81 -1.64
N LYS A 164 11.64 -8.88 -2.87
CA LYS A 164 12.20 -7.71 -3.57
C LYS A 164 11.19 -6.58 -3.73
N LEU A 165 9.93 -6.91 -3.96
CA LEU A 165 8.86 -5.94 -4.12
C LEU A 165 8.57 -5.19 -2.81
N LEU A 166 8.53 -5.90 -1.68
CA LEU A 166 8.36 -5.30 -0.36
C LEU A 166 9.52 -4.38 0.03
N ILE A 167 10.75 -4.78 -0.30
CA ILE A 167 11.94 -3.93 -0.13
C ILE A 167 11.84 -2.67 -0.99
N ARG A 168 11.45 -2.81 -2.27
CA ARG A 168 11.31 -1.66 -3.20
C ARG A 168 10.19 -0.71 -2.83
N LEU A 169 9.13 -1.19 -2.17
CA LEU A 169 8.07 -0.34 -1.62
C LEU A 169 8.47 0.33 -0.30
N ASP A 170 9.71 0.15 0.13
CA ASP A 170 10.25 0.67 1.39
C ASP A 170 9.47 0.17 2.63
N CYS A 171 8.75 -0.95 2.48
CA CYS A 171 8.03 -1.56 3.60
C CYS A 171 9.03 -2.02 4.66
N CYS A 172 10.21 -2.49 4.26
CA CYS A 172 11.23 -2.98 5.19
C CYS A 172 11.81 -1.89 6.09
N LYS A 173 11.99 -0.64 5.64
CA LYS A 173 12.46 0.46 6.52
C LYS A 173 11.43 0.88 7.56
N VAL A 174 10.14 0.62 7.27
CA VAL A 174 9.05 0.85 8.21
C VAL A 174 8.92 -0.31 9.21
N LEU A 175 9.22 -1.52 8.77
CA LEU A 175 9.07 -2.77 9.54
C LEU A 175 10.33 -3.17 10.33
N LEU A 176 11.48 -2.58 10.01
CA LEU A 176 12.72 -2.72 10.75
C LEU A 176 12.90 -1.43 11.55
N PRO A 177 12.68 -1.43 12.89
CA PRO A 177 13.25 -0.34 13.68
C PRO A 177 14.74 -0.26 13.35
N PRO A 178 15.35 0.95 13.33
CA PRO A 178 16.80 1.02 13.24
C PRO A 178 17.30 0.15 14.38
N VAL A 179 18.06 -0.89 14.05
CA VAL A 179 18.83 -1.63 15.04
C VAL A 179 19.65 -0.54 15.71
N PHE A 180 19.26 -0.15 16.92
CA PHE A 180 20.08 0.69 17.77
C PHE A 180 21.33 -0.14 17.95
N HIS A 181 22.35 0.13 17.13
CA HIS A 181 23.71 -0.21 17.50
C HIS A 181 23.87 0.47 18.85
N GLU A 182 23.89 -0.34 19.90
CA GLU A 182 24.29 0.09 21.22
C GLU A 182 25.55 0.91 21.03
N SER A 183 25.42 2.22 21.25
CA SER A 183 26.57 3.11 21.23
C SER A 183 27.54 2.56 22.25
N PRO A 184 28.84 2.41 21.92
CA PRO A 184 29.81 1.87 22.86
C PRO A 184 29.77 2.74 24.12
N ALA A 185 29.74 2.07 25.27
CA ALA A 185 29.76 2.70 26.58
C ALA A 185 30.75 3.87 26.61
N CYS A 186 30.24 5.06 26.89
CA CYS A 186 31.09 6.18 27.29
C CYS A 186 31.67 5.86 28.69
N PRO A 187 32.93 6.26 28.94
CA PRO A 187 33.77 5.74 30.02
C PRO A 187 33.30 6.07 31.44
#